data_AF-A0A2N9YC65-F1
#
_entry.id   AF-A0A2N9YC65-F1
#
_cell.length_a   1.000
_cell.length_b   1.000
_cell.length_c   1.000
_cell.angle_alpha   90.00
_cell.angle_beta   90.00
_cell.angle_gamma   90.00
#
_symmetry.space_group_name_H-M   'P 1'
#
loop_
_entity.id
_entity.type
_entity.pdbx_description
1 polymer ?
#
loop_
_entity_poly.entity_id
_entity_poly.type
_entity_poly.pdbx_seq_one_letter_code
_entity_poly.pdbx_strand_id
1 'polypeptide(L)'
;MVMTHTIFIKNNAEQFPCQAHKTILQAMEGLGRKGIPIGCRGGGCGICKVHVNAGHYHTQTMSREHVSELEQKNGYALACRLYADSALDISVVGKLKKQFS
;
A
#
# COMPACT_ATOMS: atom_id res chain seq x y z
N MET A 1 -1.06 -17.70 -16.45
CA MET A 1 -2.02 -16.58 -16.53
C MET A 1 -1.79 -15.69 -15.32
N VAL A 2 -1.44 -14.41 -15.51
CA VAL A 2 -1.11 -13.51 -14.40
C VAL A 2 -2.40 -12.88 -13.88
N MET A 3 -2.83 -13.28 -12.68
CA MET A 3 -3.97 -12.68 -11.99
C MET A 3 -3.67 -11.21 -11.69
N THR A 4 -4.55 -10.32 -12.14
CA THR A 4 -4.41 -8.88 -11.99
C THR A 4 -5.69 -8.33 -11.40
N HIS A 5 -5.55 -7.46 -10.40
CA HIS A 5 -6.63 -6.83 -9.68
C HIS A 5 -6.56 -5.31 -9.84
N THR A 6 -7.72 -4.66 -9.85
CA THR A 6 -7.80 -3.20 -9.95
C THR A 6 -7.66 -2.57 -8.57
N ILE A 7 -6.73 -1.64 -8.43
CA ILE A 7 -6.53 -0.86 -7.20
C ILE A 7 -7.04 0.55 -7.44
N PHE A 8 -7.98 1.00 -6.62
CA PHE A 8 -8.51 2.35 -6.62
C PHE A 8 -7.91 3.16 -5.48
N ILE A 9 -7.29 4.30 -5.79
CA ILE A 9 -6.75 5.26 -4.83
C ILE A 9 -7.77 6.38 -4.63
N LYS A 10 -8.41 6.42 -3.45
CA LYS A 10 -9.38 7.46 -3.10
C LYS A 10 -8.79 8.87 -3.07
N ASN A 11 -7.51 9.03 -2.69
CA ASN A 11 -6.88 10.34 -2.53
C ASN A 11 -6.86 11.18 -3.82
N ASN A 12 -6.74 10.55 -4.98
CA ASN A 12 -6.63 11.21 -6.28
C ASN A 12 -7.60 10.63 -7.33
N ALA A 13 -8.56 9.80 -6.90
CA ALA A 13 -9.52 9.10 -7.75
C ALA A 13 -8.84 8.33 -8.92
N GLU A 14 -7.65 7.80 -8.68
CA GLU A 14 -6.86 7.09 -9.67
C GLU A 14 -7.05 5.59 -9.52
N GLN A 15 -7.08 4.86 -10.63
CA GLN A 15 -7.06 3.41 -10.61
C GLN A 15 -5.93 2.84 -11.44
N PHE A 16 -5.39 1.71 -10.99
CA PHE A 16 -4.34 1.02 -11.70
C PHE A 16 -4.40 -0.50 -11.54
N PRO A 17 -3.92 -1.26 -12.53
CA PRO A 17 -3.82 -2.71 -12.42
C PRO A 17 -2.63 -3.11 -11.53
N CYS A 18 -2.86 -4.04 -10.61
CA CYS A 18 -1.86 -4.65 -9.76
C CYS A 18 -1.89 -6.17 -9.93
N GLN A 19 -0.74 -6.75 -10.27
CA GLN A 19 -0.61 -8.21 -10.36
C GLN A 19 -0.61 -8.81 -8.95
N ALA A 20 -1.28 -9.95 -8.75
CA ALA A 20 -1.44 -10.57 -7.43
C ALA A 20 -0.10 -10.91 -6.74
N HIS A 21 0.96 -11.18 -7.53
CA HIS A 21 2.31 -11.47 -7.01
C HIS A 21 3.16 -10.22 -6.73
N LYS A 22 2.66 -9.03 -7.08
CA LYS A 22 3.34 -7.76 -6.83
C LYS A 22 2.69 -7.04 -5.67
N THR A 23 3.52 -6.31 -4.93
CA THR A 23 3.00 -5.39 -3.92
C THR A 23 2.33 -4.20 -4.61
N ILE A 24 1.36 -3.58 -3.94
CA ILE A 24 0.70 -2.37 -4.43
C ILE A 24 1.73 -1.29 -4.79
N LEU A 25 2.77 -1.12 -3.96
CA LEU A 25 3.83 -0.14 -4.23
C LEU A 25 4.59 -0.46 -5.52
N GLN A 26 4.98 -1.72 -5.76
CA GLN A 26 5.69 -2.13 -6.97
C GLN A 26 4.84 -1.98 -8.23
N ALA A 27 3.56 -2.34 -8.16
CA ALA A 27 2.65 -2.17 -9.29
C ALA A 27 2.49 -0.70 -9.66
N MET A 28 2.34 0.18 -8.67
CA MET A 28 2.22 1.61 -8.89
C MET A 28 3.54 2.25 -9.39
N GLU A 29 4.69 1.85 -8.81
CA GLU A 29 6.02 2.32 -9.22
C GLU A 29 6.32 1.95 -10.68
N GLY A 30 5.95 0.74 -11.10
CA GLY A 30 6.10 0.28 -12.48
C GLY A 30 5.29 1.11 -13.49
N LEU A 31 4.27 1.85 -13.05
CA LEU A 31 3.48 2.75 -13.87
C LEU A 31 4.00 4.19 -13.86
N GLY A 32 5.06 4.49 -13.11
CA GLY A 32 5.59 5.85 -12.95
C GLY A 32 4.66 6.81 -12.20
N ARG A 33 3.64 6.28 -11.50
CA ARG A 33 2.63 7.07 -10.80
C ARG A 33 3.10 7.44 -9.39
N LYS A 34 2.76 8.64 -8.93
CA LYS A 34 3.18 9.20 -7.63
C LYS A 34 2.08 9.13 -6.55
N GLY A 35 1.09 8.27 -6.72
CA GLY A 35 -0.05 8.17 -5.80
C GLY A 35 0.35 7.78 -4.37
N ILE A 36 1.37 6.93 -4.20
CA ILE A 36 1.87 6.44 -2.90
C ILE A 36 3.34 6.86 -2.74
N PRO A 37 3.73 7.49 -1.61
CA PRO A 37 5.12 7.84 -1.35
C PRO A 37 6.00 6.59 -1.22
N ILE A 38 7.11 6.59 -1.97
CA ILE A 38 8.10 5.50 -1.98
C ILE A 38 9.17 5.79 -0.93
N GLY A 39 9.37 4.85 -0.01
CA GLY A 39 10.40 4.94 1.04
C GLY A 39 11.40 3.78 0.96
N CYS A 40 11.76 3.20 2.11
CA CYS A 40 12.77 2.13 2.23
C CYS A 40 12.47 0.83 1.46
N ARG A 41 11.26 0.66 0.90
CA ARG A 41 10.76 -0.57 0.25
C ARG A 41 10.77 -1.85 1.12
N GLY A 42 11.23 -1.77 2.37
CA GLY A 42 11.37 -2.90 3.29
C GLY A 42 10.42 -2.89 4.50
N GLY A 43 9.44 -1.99 4.55
CA GLY A 43 8.49 -1.91 5.66
C GLY A 43 9.03 -1.26 6.96
N GLY A 44 10.26 -0.73 6.93
CA GLY A 44 10.91 -0.10 8.09
C GLY A 44 10.74 1.43 8.21
N CYS A 45 10.24 2.10 7.18
CA CYS A 45 10.10 3.57 7.18
C CYS A 45 8.68 4.09 7.48
N GLY A 46 7.66 3.23 7.37
CA GLY A 46 6.25 3.61 7.57
C GLY A 46 5.63 4.59 6.56
N ILE A 47 6.41 5.22 5.67
CA ILE A 47 5.88 6.29 4.80
C ILE A 47 4.90 5.79 3.75
N CYS A 48 4.97 4.53 3.33
CA CYS A 48 4.05 3.94 2.37
C CYS A 48 2.75 3.42 3.02
N LYS A 49 2.39 3.92 4.21
CA LYS A 49 1.17 3.53 4.91
C LYS A 49 -0.07 3.92 4.09
N VAL A 50 -0.95 2.96 3.92
CA VAL A 50 -2.25 3.09 3.27
C VAL A 50 -3.33 2.50 4.17
N HIS A 51 -4.56 2.91 3.95
CA HIS A 51 -5.75 2.37 4.58
C HIS A 51 -6.58 1.69 3.50
N VAL A 52 -6.87 0.40 3.67
CA VAL A 52 -7.75 -0.36 2.80
C VAL A 52 -9.18 -0.16 3.28
N ASN A 53 -9.97 0.52 2.46
CA ASN A 53 -11.37 0.81 2.74
C ASN A 53 -12.28 -0.35 2.33
N ALA A 54 -11.93 -1.08 1.27
CA ALA A 54 -12.71 -2.20 0.76
C ALA A 54 -11.83 -3.20 -0.03
N GLY A 55 -12.31 -4.45 -0.09
CA GLY A 55 -11.68 -5.55 -0.83
C GLY A 55 -10.84 -6.49 0.04
N HIS A 56 -10.44 -7.61 -0.55
CA HIS A 56 -9.62 -8.65 0.09
C HIS A 56 -8.14 -8.47 -0.26
N TYR A 57 -7.33 -8.51 0.79
CA TYR A 57 -5.89 -8.33 0.69
C TYR A 57 -5.20 -9.20 1.73
N HIS A 58 -3.94 -9.48 1.46
CA HIS A 58 -3.04 -10.03 2.45
C HIS A 58 -1.79 -9.18 2.57
N THR A 59 -1.09 -9.37 3.69
CA THR A 59 0.10 -8.60 4.00
C THR A 59 1.20 -9.49 4.52
N GLN A 60 2.44 -9.18 4.15
CA GLN A 60 3.60 -9.78 4.80
C GLN A 60 3.92 -9.10 6.14
N THR A 61 4.87 -9.67 6.89
CA THR A 61 5.37 -9.13 8.15
C THR A 61 5.69 -7.64 8.02
N MET A 62 5.10 -6.83 8.91
CA MET A 62 5.31 -5.38 8.98
C MET A 62 5.89 -5.00 10.32
N SER A 63 6.66 -3.91 10.35
CA SER A 63 7.13 -3.35 11.61
C SER A 63 5.95 -2.84 12.44
N ARG A 64 5.83 -3.36 13.67
CA ARG A 64 4.81 -2.93 14.65
C ARG A 64 5.00 -1.49 15.11
N GLU A 65 6.19 -0.93 14.91
CA GLU A 65 6.46 0.50 15.16
C GLU A 65 5.65 1.41 14.22
N HIS A 66 5.33 0.92 13.02
CA HIS A 66 4.62 1.71 12.01
C HIS A 66 3.18 1.27 11.82
N VAL A 67 2.86 -0.02 12.02
CA VAL A 67 1.49 -0.53 11.94
C VAL A 67 1.20 -1.37 13.17
N SER A 68 0.46 -0.80 14.11
CA SER A 68 -0.02 -1.52 15.29
C SER A 68 -1.03 -2.60 14.91
N GLU A 69 -1.30 -3.55 15.80
CA GLU A 69 -2.32 -4.58 15.56
C GLU A 69 -3.71 -3.98 15.39
N LEU A 70 -4.04 -2.92 16.13
CA LEU A 70 -5.31 -2.22 16.02
C LEU A 70 -5.42 -1.54 14.65
N GLU A 71 -4.37 -0.86 14.21
CA GLU A 71 -4.32 -0.28 12.87
C GLU A 71 -4.47 -1.37 11.80
N GLN A 72 -3.76 -2.49 11.92
CA GLN A 72 -3.89 -3.60 10.97
C GLN A 72 -5.31 -4.15 10.92
N LYS A 73 -5.97 -4.33 12.08
CA LYS A 73 -7.37 -4.75 12.18
C LYS A 73 -8.33 -3.73 11.58
N ASN A 74 -7.99 -2.45 11.66
CA ASN A 74 -8.77 -1.35 11.11
C ASN A 74 -8.52 -1.11 9.61
N GLY A 75 -7.73 -1.96 8.93
CA GLY A 75 -7.47 -1.85 7.50
C GLY A 75 -6.18 -1.10 7.13
N TYR A 76 -5.35 -0.70 8.09
CA TYR A 76 -4.11 0.01 7.79
C TYR A 76 -2.97 -0.97 7.49
N ALA A 77 -2.24 -0.70 6.42
CA ALA A 77 -1.18 -1.56 5.91
C ALA A 77 -0.07 -0.73 5.25
N LEU A 78 1.12 -1.32 5.09
CA LEU A 78 2.21 -0.71 4.31
C LEU A 78 2.12 -1.20 2.86
N ALA A 79 2.00 -0.28 1.90
CA ALA A 79 1.87 -0.62 0.48
C ALA A 79 3.04 -1.46 -0.07
N CYS A 80 4.23 -1.35 0.52
CA CYS A 80 5.40 -2.17 0.18
C CYS A 80 5.33 -3.63 0.64
N ARG A 81 4.33 -3.99 1.45
CA ARG A 81 4.09 -5.35 1.98
C ARG A 81 2.64 -5.79 1.80
N LEU A 82 1.87 -5.04 1.03
CA LEU A 82 0.44 -5.25 0.79
C LEU A 82 0.24 -5.84 -0.59
N TYR A 83 -0.51 -6.93 -0.66
CA TYR A 83 -0.84 -7.68 -1.85
C TYR A 83 -2.35 -7.73 -2.03
N ALA A 84 -2.79 -7.59 -3.27
CA ALA A 84 -4.21 -7.61 -3.61
C ALA A 84 -4.63 -9.02 -4.01
N ASP A 85 -5.67 -9.53 -3.33
CA ASP A 85 -6.34 -10.80 -3.68
C ASP A 85 -7.66 -10.55 -4.43
N SER A 86 -8.15 -9.32 -4.40
CA SER A 86 -9.29 -8.84 -5.17
C SER A 86 -9.06 -7.39 -5.61
N ALA A 87 -10.05 -6.80 -6.30
CA ALA A 87 -10.09 -5.35 -6.45
C ALA A 87 -10.09 -4.69 -5.05
N LEU A 88 -9.30 -3.62 -4.89
CA LEU A 88 -9.10 -2.93 -3.61
C LEU A 88 -9.36 -1.43 -3.73
N ASP A 89 -9.99 -0.88 -2.69
CA ASP A 89 -10.13 0.56 -2.51
C ASP A 89 -9.20 1.02 -1.39
N ILE A 90 -8.20 1.82 -1.71
CA ILE A 90 -7.19 2.27 -0.76
C ILE A 90 -7.14 3.80 -0.64
N SER A 91 -6.78 4.27 0.53
CA SER A 91 -6.48 5.67 0.83
C SER A 91 -5.04 5.78 1.30
N VAL A 92 -4.29 6.73 0.75
CA VAL A 92 -2.90 6.98 1.14
C VAL A 92 -2.88 7.82 2.41
N VAL A 93 -2.28 7.25 3.45
CA VAL A 93 -2.15 7.88 4.79
C VAL A 93 -0.71 8.38 5.00
N GLY A 94 0.23 7.75 4.32
CA GLY A 94 1.66 7.99 4.36
C GLY A 94 2.07 9.46 4.39
N LYS A 95 2.44 9.96 5.57
CA LYS A 95 3.07 11.27 5.71
C LYS A 95 4.57 11.08 5.59
N LEU A 96 5.20 11.80 4.67
CA LEU A 96 6.64 11.92 4.60
C LEU A 96 7.11 12.60 5.89
N LYS A 97 7.49 11.83 6.93
CA LYS A 97 8.21 12.40 8.07
C LYS A 97 9.60 12.74 7.57
N LYS A 98 9.75 13.96 7.09
CA LYS A 98 11.03 14.59 6.79
C LYS A 98 11.78 14.69 8.12
N GLN A 99 12.59 13.69 8.46
CA GLN A 99 13.66 13.87 9.44
C GLN A 99 14.70 14.73 8.72
N PHE A 100 14.52 16.04 8.82
CA PHE A 100 15.65 16.94 8.64
C PHE A 100 16.56 16.71 9.86
N SER A 101 17.75 16.16 9.60
CA SER A 101 18.90 16.29 10.49
C SER A 101 19.41 17.72 10.48
#